data_AF-A0A7R8AMT9-F1
#
_entry.id   AF-A0A7R8AMT9-F1
#
_cell.length_a   1.000
_cell.length_b   1.000
_cell.length_c   1.000
_cell.angle_alpha   90.00
_cell.angle_beta   90.00
_cell.angle_gamma   90.00
#
_symmetry.space_group_name_H-M   'P 1'
#
loop_
_entity.id
_entity.type
_entity.pdbx_description
1 polymer ?
#
loop_
_entity_poly.entity_id
_entity_poly.type
_entity_poly.pdbx_seq_one_letter_code
_entity_poly.pdbx_strand_id
1 'polypeptide(L)'
;MKIQISLLAAFAAAVPSLGAETRECNTADGESLSLTSPDQLDAFKGCTILNGAIEIEADYKGDFVLNGVTEVHGNISTVTDGAEGLGLFELLDLVEIDSIHLQGISGDVHLPSLERTGDLQLVQKKDKGEVDLGSLVEAESVLVLGSWTSTNFESLKTVAKQIQFCGSTDCGIYPSTEFPYIAVDLPSLEETDYLEVAGTVNRFSVPKLEVVGRADEPSLDGSQGLRINIQAGDETLDFDAPKMHTLTGKLEVFGAVTGLSMGALGETDVGATINPDAPLDIYSTIETAKHFYLWHDINTVYLPKMRDLGMISTDYAKRIPCNDTLYQLWGKTPGSSENPCLNYDFPQDPATELDSTSSTPSSTPSPSSSGNADRF
;
A
#
# COMPACT_ATOMS: atom_id res chain seq x y z
N MET A 1 -37.80 -78.18 -10.18
CA MET A 1 -36.96 -77.17 -9.50
C MET A 1 -36.78 -76.01 -10.49
N LYS A 2 -37.57 -74.94 -10.33
CA LYS A 2 -37.60 -73.78 -11.22
C LYS A 2 -36.65 -72.73 -10.66
N ILE A 3 -35.68 -72.27 -11.46
CA ILE A 3 -34.82 -71.13 -11.11
C ILE A 3 -35.16 -70.03 -12.13
N GLN A 4 -35.88 -69.01 -11.67
CA GLN A 4 -36.06 -67.75 -12.39
C GLN A 4 -34.79 -66.91 -12.18
N ILE A 5 -34.13 -66.55 -13.27
CA ILE A 5 -33.05 -65.57 -13.31
C ILE A 5 -33.69 -64.24 -13.72
N SER A 6 -33.81 -63.32 -12.75
CA SER A 6 -34.23 -61.94 -12.99
C SER A 6 -33.09 -61.17 -13.67
N LEU A 7 -33.33 -60.72 -14.90
CA LEU A 7 -32.44 -59.84 -15.65
C LEU A 7 -32.70 -58.40 -15.19
N LEU A 8 -31.80 -57.82 -14.39
CA LEU A 8 -31.77 -56.38 -14.13
C LEU A 8 -31.13 -55.68 -15.34
N ALA A 9 -31.93 -54.91 -16.08
CA ALA A 9 -31.42 -53.97 -17.07
C ALA A 9 -31.03 -52.66 -16.35
N ALA A 10 -29.73 -52.39 -16.25
CA ALA A 10 -29.22 -51.10 -15.81
C ALA A 10 -29.24 -50.13 -17.01
N PHE A 11 -30.14 -49.15 -16.97
CA PHE A 11 -30.09 -47.99 -17.86
C PHE A 11 -28.96 -47.07 -17.38
N ALA A 12 -27.83 -47.07 -18.09
CA ALA A 12 -26.83 -46.03 -17.96
C ALA A 12 -27.39 -44.75 -18.64
N ALA A 13 -27.86 -43.81 -17.83
CA ALA A 13 -28.18 -42.47 -18.31
C ALA A 13 -26.85 -41.76 -18.63
N ALA A 14 -26.57 -41.57 -19.92
CA ALA A 14 -25.51 -40.67 -20.36
C ALA A 14 -25.90 -39.25 -19.95
N VAL A 15 -25.27 -38.73 -18.90
CA VAL A 15 -25.34 -37.31 -18.55
C VAL A 15 -24.56 -36.57 -19.63
N PRO A 16 -25.19 -35.71 -20.45
CA PRO A 16 -24.43 -34.86 -21.34
C PRO A 16 -23.54 -33.97 -20.45
N SER A 17 -22.23 -34.13 -20.57
CA SER A 17 -21.30 -33.14 -20.05
C SER A 17 -21.65 -31.83 -20.76
N LEU A 18 -22.28 -30.90 -20.05
CA LEU A 18 -22.35 -29.50 -20.42
C LEU A 18 -20.91 -28.96 -20.39
N GLY A 19 -20.12 -29.32 -21.39
CA GLY A 19 -18.94 -28.55 -21.72
C GLY A 19 -19.48 -27.21 -22.21
N ALA A 20 -19.20 -26.14 -21.49
CA ALA A 20 -19.36 -24.81 -22.04
C ALA A 20 -18.57 -24.80 -23.36
N GLU A 21 -19.25 -24.63 -24.49
CA GLU A 21 -18.56 -24.48 -25.76
C GLU A 21 -17.80 -23.16 -25.71
N THR A 22 -16.47 -23.23 -25.54
CA THR A 22 -15.61 -22.05 -25.63
C THR A 22 -15.78 -21.43 -27.00
N ARG A 23 -16.31 -20.21 -27.05
CA ARG A 23 -16.49 -19.47 -28.30
C ARG A 23 -15.51 -18.32 -28.36
N GLU A 24 -14.60 -18.40 -29.31
CA GLU A 24 -13.64 -17.34 -29.61
C GLU A 24 -14.26 -16.30 -30.55
N CYS A 25 -14.00 -15.04 -30.24
CA CYS A 25 -14.39 -13.89 -31.05
C CYS A 25 -13.17 -13.00 -31.25
N ASN A 26 -13.16 -12.21 -32.32
CA ASN A 26 -12.05 -11.34 -32.66
C ASN A 26 -12.58 -9.92 -32.85
N THR A 27 -11.84 -8.93 -32.35
CA THR A 27 -11.93 -7.56 -32.87
C THR A 27 -11.32 -7.58 -34.28
N ALA A 28 -11.88 -6.78 -35.20
CA ALA A 28 -11.62 -6.92 -36.64
C ALA A 28 -10.11 -7.03 -37.00
N ASP A 29 -9.74 -8.00 -37.85
CA ASP A 29 -8.41 -8.23 -38.48
C ASP A 29 -7.14 -7.88 -37.67
N GLY A 30 -7.17 -7.96 -36.33
CA GLY A 30 -6.03 -7.64 -35.47
C GLY A 30 -5.83 -6.15 -35.17
N GLU A 31 -6.79 -5.29 -35.51
CA GLU A 31 -6.84 -3.88 -35.11
C GLU A 31 -7.74 -3.67 -33.87
N SER A 32 -7.59 -2.51 -33.23
CA SER A 32 -8.48 -2.08 -32.15
C SER A 32 -9.88 -1.81 -32.68
N LEU A 33 -10.92 -2.33 -32.02
CA LEU A 33 -12.31 -2.01 -32.32
C LEU A 33 -12.74 -0.75 -31.56
N SER A 34 -13.00 0.33 -32.28
CA SER A 34 -13.61 1.54 -31.73
C SER A 34 -15.11 1.38 -31.46
N LEU A 35 -15.53 1.72 -30.25
CA LEU A 35 -16.92 1.70 -29.80
C LEU A 35 -17.41 3.11 -29.50
N THR A 36 -18.54 3.47 -30.10
CA THR A 36 -19.27 4.74 -29.90
C THR A 36 -20.63 4.53 -29.22
N SER A 37 -21.11 3.28 -29.13
CA SER A 37 -22.36 2.95 -28.45
C SER A 37 -22.39 1.52 -27.88
N PRO A 38 -23.21 1.27 -26.83
CA PRO A 38 -23.35 -0.06 -26.22
C PRO A 38 -23.83 -1.16 -27.17
N ASP A 39 -24.69 -0.83 -28.14
CA ASP A 39 -25.26 -1.81 -29.08
C ASP A 39 -24.18 -2.51 -29.94
N GLN A 40 -23.00 -1.92 -30.08
CA GLN A 40 -21.88 -2.54 -30.80
C GLN A 40 -21.32 -3.77 -30.07
N LEU A 41 -21.53 -3.88 -28.75
CA LEU A 41 -21.13 -5.06 -27.95
C LEU A 41 -21.98 -6.30 -28.26
N ASP A 42 -23.14 -6.15 -28.91
CA ASP A 42 -23.98 -7.27 -29.34
C ASP A 42 -23.26 -8.23 -30.29
N ALA A 43 -22.23 -7.75 -30.99
CA ALA A 43 -21.36 -8.57 -31.83
C ALA A 43 -20.63 -9.66 -31.03
N PHE A 44 -20.47 -9.47 -29.71
CA PHE A 44 -19.76 -10.37 -28.82
C PHE A 44 -20.68 -11.25 -27.97
N LYS A 45 -21.99 -11.26 -28.26
CA LYS A 45 -22.94 -12.12 -27.54
C LYS A 45 -22.58 -13.61 -27.66
N GLY A 46 -22.37 -14.22 -26.50
CA GLY A 46 -22.01 -15.63 -26.35
C GLY A 46 -20.53 -15.92 -26.63
N CYS A 47 -19.68 -14.91 -26.74
CA CYS A 47 -18.23 -15.09 -26.75
C CYS A 47 -17.75 -15.42 -25.32
N THR A 48 -16.75 -16.29 -25.24
CA THR A 48 -16.06 -16.65 -24.00
C THR A 48 -14.65 -16.08 -24.00
N ILE A 49 -13.99 -16.10 -25.16
CA ILE A 49 -12.65 -15.53 -25.35
C ILE A 49 -12.75 -14.42 -26.40
N LEU A 50 -12.24 -13.25 -26.08
CA LEU A 50 -12.13 -12.12 -26.99
C LEU A 50 -10.66 -11.89 -27.34
N ASN A 51 -10.33 -11.98 -28.63
CA ASN A 51 -9.01 -11.65 -29.14
C ASN A 51 -9.00 -10.24 -29.73
N GLY A 52 -8.08 -9.40 -29.27
CA GLY A 52 -7.86 -8.06 -29.76
C GLY A 52 -8.39 -6.96 -28.83
N ALA A 53 -8.06 -5.72 -29.19
CA ALA A 53 -8.27 -4.56 -28.34
C ALA A 53 -9.61 -3.86 -28.61
N ILE A 54 -10.18 -3.26 -27.56
CA ILE A 54 -11.35 -2.40 -27.64
C ILE A 54 -10.96 -0.99 -27.21
N GLU A 55 -11.29 -0.01 -28.05
CA GLU A 55 -11.17 1.41 -27.72
C GLU A 55 -12.57 2.03 -27.57
N ILE A 56 -12.84 2.67 -26.45
CA ILE A 56 -14.09 3.36 -26.14
C ILE A 56 -13.92 4.83 -26.45
N GLU A 57 -14.68 5.31 -27.43
CA GLU A 57 -14.60 6.67 -27.95
C GLU A 57 -15.15 7.70 -26.96
N ALA A 58 -14.71 8.95 -27.08
CA ALA A 58 -15.11 10.04 -26.17
C ALA A 58 -16.62 10.32 -26.17
N ASP A 59 -17.30 10.01 -27.27
CA ASP A 59 -18.75 10.21 -27.44
C ASP A 59 -19.59 9.00 -27.00
N TYR A 60 -18.98 7.91 -26.51
CA TYR A 60 -19.69 6.77 -25.95
C TYR A 60 -20.61 7.21 -24.80
N LYS A 61 -21.86 6.73 -24.82
CA LYS A 61 -22.87 7.01 -23.79
C LYS A 61 -23.55 5.73 -23.34
N GLY A 62 -23.57 5.50 -22.04
CA GLY A 62 -24.24 4.37 -21.40
C GLY A 62 -23.26 3.40 -20.79
N ASP A 63 -23.75 2.20 -20.53
CA ASP A 63 -23.00 1.15 -19.83
C ASP A 63 -22.18 0.31 -20.82
N PHE A 64 -21.02 -0.15 -20.39
CA PHE A 64 -20.22 -1.15 -21.07
C PHE A 64 -20.42 -2.48 -20.34
N VAL A 65 -21.20 -3.39 -20.93
CA VAL A 65 -21.53 -4.68 -20.32
C VAL A 65 -21.14 -5.80 -21.27
N LEU A 66 -20.17 -6.62 -20.87
CA LEU A 66 -19.67 -7.73 -21.68
C LEU A 66 -19.58 -9.03 -20.84
N ASN A 67 -20.73 -9.42 -20.29
CA ASN A 67 -20.88 -10.64 -19.50
C ASN A 67 -20.79 -11.90 -20.37
N GLY A 68 -20.28 -12.99 -19.80
CA GLY A 68 -19.99 -14.26 -20.46
C GLY A 68 -18.57 -14.37 -21.04
N VAL A 69 -17.86 -13.26 -21.22
CA VAL A 69 -16.45 -13.25 -21.63
C VAL A 69 -15.58 -13.49 -20.39
N THR A 70 -14.77 -14.55 -20.44
CA THR A 70 -13.87 -14.94 -19.35
C THR A 70 -12.43 -14.53 -19.59
N GLU A 71 -12.02 -14.37 -20.85
CA GLU A 71 -10.66 -14.00 -21.22
C GLU A 71 -10.67 -12.94 -22.32
N VAL A 72 -9.79 -11.94 -22.18
CA VAL A 72 -9.55 -10.92 -23.21
C VAL A 72 -8.05 -10.86 -23.51
N HIS A 73 -7.66 -11.31 -24.70
CA HIS A 73 -6.28 -11.25 -25.19
C HIS A 73 -6.10 -9.91 -25.92
N GLY A 74 -6.03 -8.85 -25.14
CA GLY A 74 -5.90 -7.47 -25.59
C GLY A 74 -6.27 -6.48 -24.48
N ASN A 75 -6.25 -5.20 -24.80
CA ASN A 75 -6.62 -4.13 -23.88
C ASN A 75 -8.04 -3.63 -24.12
N ILE A 76 -8.71 -3.22 -23.04
CA ILE A 76 -9.92 -2.39 -23.11
C ILE A 76 -9.56 -1.01 -22.59
N SER A 77 -9.67 0.01 -23.42
CA SER A 77 -9.28 1.37 -23.04
C SER A 77 -10.28 2.42 -23.52
N THR A 78 -10.38 3.53 -22.80
CA THR A 78 -10.96 4.76 -23.36
C THR A 78 -9.90 5.54 -24.13
N VAL A 79 -10.31 6.39 -25.06
CA VAL A 79 -9.43 7.40 -25.66
C VAL A 79 -8.79 8.32 -24.59
N THR A 80 -7.69 8.98 -24.93
CA THR A 80 -6.87 9.79 -23.98
C THR A 80 -7.64 10.87 -23.22
N ASP A 81 -8.64 11.50 -23.84
CA ASP A 81 -9.45 12.53 -23.16
C ASP A 81 -10.49 11.94 -22.19
N GLY A 82 -10.65 10.61 -22.23
CA GLY A 82 -11.64 9.81 -21.51
C GLY A 82 -13.01 9.79 -22.17
N ALA A 83 -13.91 9.00 -21.58
CA ALA A 83 -15.29 8.86 -22.01
C ALA A 83 -16.25 9.26 -20.88
N GLU A 84 -16.50 10.56 -20.68
CA GLU A 84 -17.40 11.10 -19.62
C GLU A 84 -18.83 10.55 -19.67
N GLY A 85 -19.22 9.87 -20.76
CA GLY A 85 -20.50 9.20 -20.88
C GLY A 85 -20.54 7.73 -20.50
N LEU A 86 -19.39 7.13 -20.18
CA LEU A 86 -19.30 5.74 -19.75
C LEU A 86 -19.82 5.64 -18.32
N GLY A 87 -20.98 5.02 -18.17
CA GLY A 87 -21.66 4.79 -16.89
C GLY A 87 -21.03 3.61 -16.16
N LEU A 88 -21.74 2.48 -16.12
CA LEU A 88 -21.25 1.23 -15.56
C LEU A 88 -20.26 0.55 -16.52
N PHE A 89 -19.15 0.03 -15.99
CA PHE A 89 -18.25 -0.89 -16.70
C PHE A 89 -18.30 -2.25 -16.02
N GLU A 90 -18.86 -3.26 -16.69
CA GLU A 90 -19.18 -4.56 -16.11
C GLU A 90 -18.77 -5.73 -17.00
N LEU A 91 -17.91 -6.59 -16.48
CA LEU A 91 -17.60 -7.91 -17.02
C LEU A 91 -17.55 -8.93 -15.88
N LEU A 92 -18.72 -9.45 -15.50
CA LEU A 92 -18.89 -10.27 -14.29
C LEU A 92 -18.14 -11.61 -14.34
N ASP A 93 -17.93 -12.14 -15.54
CA ASP A 93 -17.31 -13.44 -15.76
C ASP A 93 -15.82 -13.34 -16.17
N LEU A 94 -15.29 -12.12 -16.32
CA LEU A 94 -13.91 -11.89 -16.74
C LEU A 94 -12.95 -12.42 -15.68
N VAL A 95 -12.02 -13.29 -16.07
CA VAL A 95 -10.99 -13.89 -15.21
C VAL A 95 -9.62 -13.30 -15.52
N GLU A 96 -9.32 -13.05 -16.79
CA GLU A 96 -8.00 -12.60 -17.25
C GLU A 96 -8.10 -11.62 -18.42
N ILE A 97 -7.28 -10.56 -18.38
CA ILE A 97 -7.15 -9.55 -19.44
C ILE A 97 -5.74 -8.97 -19.47
N ASP A 98 -5.25 -8.55 -20.64
CA ASP A 98 -3.93 -7.92 -20.71
C ASP A 98 -3.92 -6.55 -20.01
N SER A 99 -4.87 -5.66 -20.29
CA SER A 99 -4.93 -4.35 -19.62
C SER A 99 -6.33 -3.69 -19.67
N ILE A 100 -6.63 -2.87 -18.68
CA ILE A 100 -7.84 -2.04 -18.60
C ILE A 100 -7.44 -0.59 -18.31
N HIS A 101 -7.69 0.34 -19.24
CA HIS A 101 -7.38 1.77 -19.07
C HIS A 101 -8.62 2.63 -19.27
N LEU A 102 -9.33 2.92 -18.19
CA LEU A 102 -10.59 3.66 -18.22
C LEU A 102 -10.40 5.06 -17.65
N GLN A 103 -10.54 6.06 -18.51
CA GLN A 103 -10.47 7.46 -18.13
C GLN A 103 -11.82 8.15 -18.30
N GLY A 104 -12.16 9.01 -17.32
CA GLY A 104 -13.38 9.81 -17.36
C GLY A 104 -14.64 8.99 -17.12
N ILE A 105 -14.56 7.83 -16.49
CA ILE A 105 -15.75 7.04 -16.15
C ILE A 105 -16.62 7.75 -15.12
N SER A 106 -17.94 7.61 -15.27
CA SER A 106 -18.97 8.31 -14.49
C SER A 106 -19.75 7.39 -13.54
N GLY A 107 -19.58 6.07 -13.65
CA GLY A 107 -20.24 5.09 -12.79
C GLY A 107 -19.28 4.05 -12.19
N ASP A 108 -19.84 2.90 -11.85
CA ASP A 108 -19.16 1.82 -11.13
C ASP A 108 -18.35 0.92 -12.07
N VAL A 109 -17.37 0.21 -11.50
CA VAL A 109 -16.56 -0.81 -12.19
C VAL A 109 -16.76 -2.15 -11.49
N HIS A 110 -17.37 -3.10 -12.17
CA HIS A 110 -17.66 -4.43 -11.62
C HIS A 110 -16.93 -5.51 -12.41
N LEU A 111 -15.85 -6.01 -11.81
CA LEU A 111 -15.00 -7.09 -12.33
C LEU A 111 -14.77 -8.13 -11.22
N PRO A 112 -15.84 -8.65 -10.58
CA PRO A 112 -15.74 -9.44 -9.35
C PRO A 112 -15.01 -10.77 -9.53
N SER A 113 -14.91 -11.30 -10.76
CA SER A 113 -14.23 -12.56 -11.07
C SER A 113 -12.82 -12.37 -11.63
N LEU A 114 -12.36 -11.13 -11.84
CA LEU A 114 -11.06 -10.87 -12.45
C LEU A 114 -9.98 -11.32 -11.49
N GLU A 115 -9.14 -12.28 -11.88
CA GLU A 115 -8.05 -12.82 -11.05
C GLU A 115 -6.69 -12.24 -11.45
N ARG A 116 -6.48 -11.98 -12.75
CA ARG A 116 -5.21 -11.51 -13.31
C ARG A 116 -5.40 -10.39 -14.33
N THR A 117 -4.56 -9.37 -14.24
CA THR A 117 -4.45 -8.33 -15.28
C THR A 117 -3.00 -7.86 -15.43
N GLY A 118 -2.63 -7.30 -16.58
CA GLY A 118 -1.41 -6.49 -16.68
C GLY A 118 -1.63 -5.14 -16.01
N ASP A 119 -1.83 -4.09 -16.80
CA ASP A 119 -2.08 -2.75 -16.27
C ASP A 119 -3.57 -2.50 -16.04
N LEU A 120 -3.92 -2.00 -14.85
CA LEU A 120 -5.26 -1.54 -14.50
C LEU A 120 -5.19 -0.06 -14.13
N GLN A 121 -5.87 0.79 -14.90
CA GLN A 121 -5.97 2.23 -14.65
C GLN A 121 -7.44 2.65 -14.69
N LEU A 122 -7.92 3.19 -13.57
CA LEU A 122 -9.29 3.68 -13.38
C LEU A 122 -9.25 5.14 -12.95
N VAL A 123 -9.78 6.04 -13.77
CA VAL A 123 -9.79 7.49 -13.49
C VAL A 123 -11.21 8.04 -13.53
N GLN A 124 -11.74 8.42 -12.37
CA GLN A 124 -13.08 9.01 -12.22
C GLN A 124 -12.98 10.50 -11.87
N LYS A 125 -13.42 11.38 -12.78
CA LYS A 125 -13.12 12.82 -12.69
C LYS A 125 -14.05 13.62 -11.76
N LYS A 126 -15.35 13.27 -11.69
CA LYS A 126 -16.37 14.14 -11.08
C LYS A 126 -17.41 13.36 -10.29
N ASP A 127 -17.96 12.32 -10.89
CA ASP A 127 -19.01 11.51 -10.29
C ASP A 127 -18.46 10.59 -9.20
N LYS A 128 -19.36 9.92 -8.47
CA LYS A 128 -18.98 8.93 -7.46
C LYS A 128 -19.24 7.54 -8.02
N GLY A 129 -18.33 6.62 -7.77
CA GLY A 129 -18.53 5.22 -8.08
C GLY A 129 -17.79 4.32 -7.12
N GLU A 130 -18.05 3.04 -7.32
CA GLU A 130 -17.44 1.95 -6.59
C GLU A 130 -16.65 1.05 -7.54
N VAL A 131 -15.58 0.44 -7.02
CA VAL A 131 -14.77 -0.52 -7.75
C VAL A 131 -14.85 -1.87 -7.05
N ASP A 132 -15.35 -2.88 -7.76
CA ASP A 132 -15.36 -4.27 -7.30
C ASP A 132 -14.39 -5.14 -8.10
N LEU A 133 -13.26 -5.45 -7.47
CA LEU A 133 -12.16 -6.28 -7.96
C LEU A 133 -11.80 -7.34 -6.89
N GLY A 134 -12.80 -7.82 -6.15
CA GLY A 134 -12.58 -8.65 -4.95
C GLY A 134 -11.77 -9.92 -5.19
N SER A 135 -11.78 -10.46 -6.41
CA SER A 135 -11.02 -11.66 -6.79
C SER A 135 -9.65 -11.37 -7.43
N LEU A 136 -9.28 -10.10 -7.65
CA LEU A 136 -8.01 -9.76 -8.29
C LEU A 136 -6.87 -10.21 -7.40
N VAL A 137 -6.01 -11.10 -7.89
CA VAL A 137 -4.88 -11.66 -7.12
C VAL A 137 -3.57 -11.04 -7.56
N GLU A 138 -3.37 -10.91 -8.87
CA GLU A 138 -2.11 -10.46 -9.47
C GLU A 138 -2.37 -9.36 -10.50
N ALA A 139 -1.54 -8.31 -10.44
CA ALA A 139 -1.53 -7.25 -11.43
C ALA A 139 -0.09 -6.83 -11.78
N GLU A 140 0.11 -6.23 -12.95
CA GLU A 140 1.36 -5.54 -13.25
C GLU A 140 1.36 -4.13 -12.64
N SER A 141 0.31 -3.35 -12.88
CA SER A 141 0.09 -2.04 -12.25
C SER A 141 -1.37 -1.85 -11.86
N VAL A 142 -1.63 -1.14 -10.75
CA VAL A 142 -2.98 -0.78 -10.30
C VAL A 142 -3.02 0.71 -9.96
N LEU A 143 -3.76 1.49 -10.75
CA LEU A 143 -3.93 2.94 -10.57
C LEU A 143 -5.42 3.25 -10.41
N VAL A 144 -5.82 3.69 -9.23
CA VAL A 144 -7.21 4.05 -8.90
C VAL A 144 -7.23 5.53 -8.49
N LEU A 145 -7.67 6.38 -9.41
CA LEU A 145 -7.57 7.83 -9.31
C LEU A 145 -8.95 8.49 -9.34
N GLY A 146 -9.13 9.50 -8.49
CA GLY A 146 -10.28 10.40 -8.51
C GLY A 146 -11.33 10.08 -7.46
N SER A 147 -12.60 10.24 -7.83
CA SER A 147 -13.74 10.36 -6.90
C SER A 147 -14.35 9.04 -6.38
N TRP A 148 -13.55 7.99 -6.22
CA TRP A 148 -14.02 6.69 -5.78
C TRP A 148 -14.48 6.71 -4.32
N THR A 149 -15.68 6.19 -4.04
CA THR A 149 -16.20 6.12 -2.67
C THR A 149 -15.93 4.80 -1.97
N SER A 150 -15.70 3.73 -2.73
CA SER A 150 -15.39 2.40 -2.22
C SER A 150 -14.53 1.64 -3.21
N THR A 151 -13.61 0.82 -2.70
CA THR A 151 -12.76 -0.07 -3.50
C THR A 151 -12.69 -1.43 -2.83
N ASN A 152 -12.85 -2.51 -3.60
CA ASN A 152 -12.72 -3.88 -3.13
C ASN A 152 -11.55 -4.57 -3.85
N PHE A 153 -10.47 -4.81 -3.10
CA PHE A 153 -9.25 -5.50 -3.55
C PHE A 153 -8.85 -6.59 -2.54
N GLU A 154 -9.84 -7.29 -1.96
CA GLU A 154 -9.63 -8.22 -0.84
C GLU A 154 -8.58 -9.30 -1.14
N SER A 155 -8.52 -9.80 -2.39
CA SER A 155 -7.61 -10.86 -2.80
C SER A 155 -6.27 -10.37 -3.37
N LEU A 156 -6.09 -9.05 -3.58
CA LEU A 156 -4.92 -8.53 -4.28
C LEU A 156 -3.67 -8.81 -3.47
N LYS A 157 -2.79 -9.62 -4.04
CA LYS A 157 -1.64 -10.20 -3.34
C LYS A 157 -0.32 -9.61 -3.83
N THR A 158 -0.17 -9.48 -5.13
CA THR A 158 1.09 -9.08 -5.76
C THR A 158 0.82 -8.08 -6.87
N VAL A 159 1.55 -6.97 -6.86
CA VAL A 159 1.56 -5.98 -7.94
C VAL A 159 2.99 -5.79 -8.43
N ALA A 160 3.28 -6.19 -9.67
CA ALA A 160 4.68 -6.31 -10.11
C ALA A 160 5.42 -4.97 -10.21
N LYS A 161 4.73 -3.86 -10.53
CA LYS A 161 5.35 -2.53 -10.73
C LYS A 161 4.87 -1.49 -9.74
N GLN A 162 3.59 -1.14 -9.79
CA GLN A 162 3.12 -0.02 -8.98
C GLN A 162 1.65 -0.13 -8.60
N ILE A 163 1.37 0.26 -7.37
CA ILE A 163 0.03 0.47 -6.86
C ILE A 163 -0.11 1.94 -6.46
N GLN A 164 -1.12 2.61 -7.01
CA GLN A 164 -1.38 4.02 -6.76
C GLN A 164 -2.87 4.22 -6.47
N PHE A 165 -3.17 4.67 -5.24
CA PHE A 165 -4.50 5.11 -4.87
C PHE A 165 -4.50 6.59 -4.61
N CYS A 166 -5.43 7.30 -5.24
CA CYS A 166 -5.40 8.73 -5.25
C CYS A 166 -6.79 9.32 -5.19
N GLY A 167 -7.11 10.00 -4.08
CA GLY A 167 -8.31 10.84 -3.95
C GLY A 167 -8.19 12.15 -4.76
N SER A 168 -7.60 12.11 -5.95
CA SER A 168 -7.55 13.19 -6.94
C SER A 168 -7.21 12.58 -8.30
N THR A 169 -7.23 13.39 -9.37
CA THR A 169 -6.88 12.91 -10.73
C THR A 169 -5.40 13.03 -11.07
N ASP A 170 -4.60 13.70 -10.24
CA ASP A 170 -3.20 14.07 -10.54
C ASP A 170 -2.19 13.74 -9.43
N CYS A 171 -2.67 13.27 -8.27
CA CYS A 171 -1.87 12.97 -7.07
C CYS A 171 -0.92 14.10 -6.65
N GLY A 172 -1.28 15.32 -7.04
CA GLY A 172 -0.56 16.52 -6.71
C GLY A 172 -0.62 16.81 -5.21
N ILE A 173 0.37 17.55 -4.72
CA ILE A 173 0.42 18.02 -3.32
C ILE A 173 -0.63 19.12 -3.07
N TYR A 174 -1.08 19.81 -4.13
CA TYR A 174 -2.03 20.92 -4.04
C TYR A 174 -3.13 20.81 -5.11
N PRO A 175 -4.01 19.80 -5.04
CA PRO A 175 -5.11 19.72 -5.98
C PRO A 175 -6.05 20.91 -5.77
N SER A 176 -6.49 21.50 -6.87
CA SER A 176 -7.38 22.67 -6.86
C SER A 176 -8.86 22.31 -6.67
N THR A 177 -9.17 21.01 -6.68
CA THR A 177 -10.53 20.47 -6.69
C THR A 177 -10.74 19.60 -5.45
N GLU A 178 -11.90 19.75 -4.82
CA GLU A 178 -12.31 18.89 -3.71
C GLU A 178 -12.81 17.54 -4.25
N PHE A 179 -12.21 16.46 -3.78
CA PHE A 179 -12.62 15.09 -4.04
C PHE A 179 -13.19 14.47 -2.77
N PRO A 180 -14.11 13.49 -2.87
CA PRO A 180 -14.54 12.72 -1.71
C PRO A 180 -13.36 11.97 -1.09
N TYR A 181 -13.46 11.66 0.20
CA TYR A 181 -12.48 10.78 0.83
C TYR A 181 -12.65 9.35 0.34
N ILE A 182 -11.53 8.71 -0.01
CA ILE A 182 -11.46 7.29 -0.33
C ILE A 182 -10.88 6.50 0.86
N ALA A 183 -11.49 5.36 1.14
CA ALA A 183 -10.95 4.34 2.02
C ALA A 183 -10.43 3.17 1.19
N VAL A 184 -9.21 2.73 1.47
CA VAL A 184 -8.53 1.68 0.73
C VAL A 184 -8.08 0.59 1.70
N ASP A 185 -8.54 -0.63 1.47
CA ASP A 185 -8.14 -1.80 2.24
C ASP A 185 -7.52 -2.85 1.31
N LEU A 186 -6.29 -3.23 1.60
CA LEU A 186 -5.50 -4.21 0.85
C LEU A 186 -5.05 -5.33 1.80
N PRO A 187 -6.00 -6.13 2.34
CA PRO A 187 -5.73 -7.07 3.43
C PRO A 187 -4.87 -8.27 3.02
N SER A 188 -4.70 -8.49 1.72
CA SER A 188 -3.91 -9.60 1.17
C SER A 188 -2.64 -9.17 0.46
N LEU A 189 -2.40 -7.86 0.29
CA LEU A 189 -1.22 -7.37 -0.42
C LEU A 189 0.04 -7.74 0.36
N GLU A 190 0.94 -8.48 -0.28
CA GLU A 190 2.21 -8.95 0.29
C GLU A 190 3.38 -8.20 -0.35
N GLU A 191 3.35 -7.94 -1.66
CA GLU A 191 4.49 -7.43 -2.42
C GLU A 191 4.08 -6.43 -3.50
N THR A 192 4.84 -5.34 -3.62
CA THR A 192 4.81 -4.41 -4.76
C THR A 192 6.16 -3.75 -4.94
N ASP A 193 6.44 -3.20 -6.12
CA ASP A 193 7.67 -2.45 -6.37
C ASP A 193 7.56 -1.00 -5.87
N TYR A 194 6.44 -0.36 -6.19
CA TYR A 194 6.11 0.99 -5.77
C TYR A 194 4.71 1.04 -5.18
N LEU A 195 4.56 1.75 -4.06
CA LEU A 195 3.28 1.98 -3.38
C LEU A 195 3.11 3.48 -3.18
N GLU A 196 2.06 4.03 -3.78
CA GLU A 196 1.65 5.41 -3.58
C GLU A 196 0.21 5.52 -3.09
N VAL A 197 0.03 6.32 -2.03
CA VAL A 197 -1.28 6.76 -1.54
C VAL A 197 -1.29 8.28 -1.46
N ALA A 198 -2.23 8.92 -2.13
CA ALA A 198 -2.25 10.37 -2.28
C ALA A 198 -3.65 11.01 -2.30
N GLY A 199 -3.71 12.32 -2.10
CA GLY A 199 -4.96 13.10 -2.19
C GLY A 199 -5.85 12.95 -0.94
N THR A 200 -7.17 12.93 -1.12
CA THR A 200 -8.15 12.78 -0.04
C THR A 200 -8.35 11.32 0.34
N VAL A 201 -7.38 10.74 1.06
CA VAL A 201 -7.47 9.36 1.58
C VAL A 201 -7.59 9.43 3.10
N ASN A 202 -8.66 8.87 3.68
CA ASN A 202 -8.87 8.88 5.14
C ASN A 202 -8.59 7.54 5.81
N ARG A 203 -8.44 6.45 5.03
CA ARG A 203 -8.03 5.14 5.54
C ARG A 203 -7.23 4.40 4.49
N PHE A 204 -6.10 3.83 4.91
CA PHE A 204 -5.27 2.97 4.08
C PHE A 204 -4.74 1.81 4.92
N SER A 205 -5.08 0.57 4.55
CA SER A 205 -4.75 -0.62 5.34
C SER A 205 -3.99 -1.66 4.53
N VAL A 206 -2.77 -2.00 4.97
CA VAL A 206 -1.87 -2.99 4.33
C VAL A 206 -1.26 -3.96 5.36
N PRO A 207 -2.08 -4.72 6.10
CA PRO A 207 -1.63 -5.50 7.27
C PRO A 207 -0.69 -6.67 6.92
N LYS A 208 -0.63 -7.08 5.65
CA LYS A 208 0.22 -8.17 5.17
C LYS A 208 1.37 -7.73 4.27
N LEU A 209 1.52 -6.43 4.01
CA LEU A 209 2.58 -5.93 3.14
C LEU A 209 3.94 -6.24 3.77
N GLU A 210 4.75 -7.00 3.05
CA GLU A 210 6.05 -7.51 3.47
C GLU A 210 7.20 -6.84 2.67
N VAL A 211 6.97 -6.57 1.39
CA VAL A 211 7.98 -6.05 0.45
C VAL A 211 7.49 -4.86 -0.35
N VAL A 212 8.27 -3.77 -0.34
CA VAL A 212 8.16 -2.64 -1.27
C VAL A 212 9.50 -2.42 -1.99
N GLY A 213 9.54 -2.66 -3.30
CA GLY A 213 10.73 -2.55 -4.15
C GLY A 213 11.54 -3.85 -4.25
N ARG A 214 12.60 -3.84 -5.07
CA ARG A 214 13.45 -5.01 -5.35
C ARG A 214 14.86 -4.81 -4.81
N ALA A 215 15.32 -5.74 -3.97
CA ALA A 215 16.63 -5.63 -3.33
C ALA A 215 17.82 -5.72 -4.31
N ASP A 216 17.62 -6.30 -5.49
CA ASP A 216 18.65 -6.58 -6.49
C ASP A 216 18.78 -5.51 -7.58
N GLU A 217 17.85 -4.55 -7.64
CA GLU A 217 17.86 -3.49 -8.65
C GLU A 217 17.99 -2.09 -8.01
N PRO A 218 19.01 -1.30 -8.39
CA PRO A 218 19.10 0.07 -7.92
C PRO A 218 17.92 0.89 -8.47
N SER A 219 17.20 1.59 -7.60
CA SER A 219 16.11 2.51 -7.98
C SER A 219 16.67 3.75 -8.69
N LEU A 220 16.91 3.68 -10.00
CA LEU A 220 17.53 4.78 -10.73
C LEU A 220 16.52 5.88 -11.13
N ASP A 221 15.24 5.56 -11.17
CA ASP A 221 14.18 6.40 -11.75
C ASP A 221 13.01 6.68 -10.80
N GLY A 222 13.04 6.15 -9.58
CA GLY A 222 11.92 6.26 -8.64
C GLY A 222 10.79 5.26 -8.91
N SER A 223 11.01 4.24 -9.73
CA SER A 223 10.10 3.10 -9.94
C SER A 223 9.92 2.21 -8.71
N GLN A 224 10.62 2.50 -7.60
CA GLN A 224 10.54 1.74 -6.37
C GLN A 224 10.45 2.66 -5.16
N GLY A 225 9.62 2.28 -4.19
CA GLY A 225 9.51 2.99 -2.93
C GLY A 225 8.09 3.11 -2.41
N LEU A 226 7.99 3.80 -1.29
CA LEU A 226 6.75 4.11 -0.60
C LEU A 226 6.55 5.62 -0.61
N ARG A 227 5.44 6.07 -1.19
CA ARG A 227 5.03 7.46 -1.19
C ARG A 227 3.66 7.64 -0.55
N ILE A 228 3.59 8.50 0.44
CA ILE A 228 2.37 8.89 1.15
C ILE A 228 2.25 10.40 1.02
N ASN A 229 1.20 10.89 0.36
CA ASN A 229 1.01 12.32 0.09
C ASN A 229 -0.44 12.75 0.35
N ILE A 230 -0.76 13.00 1.61
CA ILE A 230 -2.15 13.21 2.03
C ILE A 230 -2.50 14.69 2.02
N GLN A 231 -3.55 15.05 1.29
CA GLN A 231 -4.00 16.43 1.22
C GLN A 231 -4.41 16.94 2.60
N ALA A 232 -4.02 18.17 2.93
CA ALA A 232 -4.46 18.83 4.16
C ALA A 232 -5.99 19.00 4.19
N GLY A 233 -6.61 18.63 5.30
CA GLY A 233 -8.06 18.69 5.50
C GLY A 233 -8.46 18.41 6.94
N ASP A 234 -9.72 18.01 7.14
CA ASP A 234 -10.26 17.65 8.46
C ASP A 234 -9.89 16.21 8.88
N GLU A 235 -9.46 15.37 7.94
CA GLU A 235 -9.03 14.00 8.18
C GLU A 235 -7.51 13.90 8.09
N THR A 236 -6.95 12.94 8.81
CA THR A 236 -5.52 12.60 8.74
C THR A 236 -5.37 11.10 8.46
N LEU A 237 -4.17 10.70 8.05
CA LEU A 237 -3.85 9.29 7.83
C LEU A 237 -2.86 8.78 8.86
N ASP A 238 -3.20 7.65 9.48
CA ASP A 238 -2.26 6.79 10.19
C ASP A 238 -1.90 5.61 9.29
N PHE A 239 -0.63 5.55 8.86
CA PHE A 239 -0.11 4.48 8.03
C PHE A 239 0.60 3.43 8.89
N ASP A 240 0.16 2.17 8.77
CA ASP A 240 0.78 1.02 9.44
C ASP A 240 1.02 -0.13 8.46
N ALA A 241 2.28 -0.56 8.37
CA ALA A 241 2.73 -1.73 7.61
C ALA A 241 3.55 -2.64 8.54
N PRO A 242 2.88 -3.40 9.44
CA PRO A 242 3.54 -4.05 10.57
C PRO A 242 4.46 -5.21 10.17
N LYS A 243 4.25 -5.79 8.98
CA LYS A 243 5.05 -6.90 8.44
C LYS A 243 6.12 -6.47 7.45
N MET A 244 6.16 -5.19 7.06
CA MET A 244 7.05 -4.72 6.02
C MET A 244 8.50 -4.82 6.49
N HIS A 245 9.25 -5.73 5.89
CA HIS A 245 10.65 -5.98 6.22
C HIS A 245 11.61 -5.51 5.13
N THR A 246 11.11 -5.29 3.90
CA THR A 246 11.89 -4.78 2.78
C THR A 246 11.27 -3.47 2.28
N LEU A 247 12.08 -2.42 2.25
CA LEU A 247 11.77 -1.16 1.55
C LEU A 247 13.00 -0.72 0.77
N THR A 248 12.87 -0.64 -0.55
CA THR A 248 13.92 -0.19 -1.46
C THR A 248 13.53 1.11 -2.13
N GLY A 249 14.52 1.90 -2.54
CA GLY A 249 14.33 3.16 -3.25
C GLY A 249 14.07 4.33 -2.33
N LYS A 250 12.85 4.85 -2.33
CA LYS A 250 12.50 6.07 -1.57
C LYS A 250 11.41 5.81 -0.54
N LEU A 251 11.49 6.54 0.56
CA LEU A 251 10.39 6.77 1.49
C LEU A 251 10.04 8.25 1.46
N GLU A 252 8.85 8.57 1.00
CA GLU A 252 8.38 9.93 0.82
C GLU A 252 7.06 10.10 1.58
N VAL A 253 7.04 10.95 2.60
CA VAL A 253 5.86 11.18 3.44
C VAL A 253 5.56 12.67 3.52
N PHE A 254 4.40 13.07 3.02
CA PHE A 254 3.98 14.46 2.89
C PHE A 254 2.54 14.66 3.37
N GLY A 255 2.26 15.87 3.84
CA GLY A 255 0.89 16.33 4.09
C GLY A 255 0.31 15.82 5.42
N ALA A 256 -1.01 15.59 5.48
CA ALA A 256 -1.76 15.32 6.71
C ALA A 256 -1.64 13.87 7.20
N VAL A 257 -0.40 13.43 7.46
CA VAL A 257 -0.08 12.12 8.03
C VAL A 257 0.24 12.29 9.52
N THR A 258 -0.45 11.54 10.38
CA THR A 258 -0.30 11.61 11.85
C THR A 258 0.45 10.43 12.43
N GLY A 259 0.46 9.29 11.74
CA GLY A 259 1.16 8.09 12.16
C GLY A 259 1.91 7.43 10.99
N LEU A 260 3.15 7.02 11.24
CA LEU A 260 3.95 6.22 10.32
C LEU A 260 4.59 5.06 11.09
N SER A 261 4.10 3.84 10.87
CA SER A 261 4.56 2.62 11.55
C SER A 261 5.06 1.57 10.55
N MET A 262 6.33 1.17 10.70
CA MET A 262 7.00 0.15 9.88
C MET A 262 7.79 -0.81 10.79
N GLY A 263 7.06 -1.66 11.51
CA GLY A 263 7.55 -2.39 12.69
C GLY A 263 8.46 -3.58 12.43
N ALA A 264 8.65 -3.99 11.17
CA ALA A 264 9.51 -5.11 10.80
C ALA A 264 10.67 -4.71 9.88
N LEU A 265 10.84 -3.41 9.61
CA LEU A 265 11.84 -2.90 8.69
C LEU A 265 13.25 -3.19 9.23
N GLY A 266 14.07 -3.94 8.49
CA GLY A 266 15.41 -4.36 8.89
C GLY A 266 16.52 -3.41 8.42
N GLU A 267 17.60 -3.98 7.88
CA GLU A 267 18.61 -3.22 7.13
C GLU A 267 18.04 -2.77 5.77
N THR A 268 18.22 -1.49 5.43
CA THR A 268 17.78 -0.90 4.15
C THR A 268 18.72 0.22 3.73
N ASP A 269 18.74 0.55 2.43
CA ASP A 269 19.45 1.69 1.85
C ASP A 269 18.46 2.78 1.37
N VAL A 270 17.27 2.82 1.96
CA VAL A 270 16.23 3.77 1.57
C VAL A 270 16.64 5.21 1.90
N GLY A 271 16.34 6.12 0.97
CA GLY A 271 16.35 7.55 1.23
C GLY A 271 15.00 8.01 1.75
N ALA A 272 14.95 8.57 2.96
CA ALA A 272 13.72 9.04 3.56
C ALA A 272 13.60 10.56 3.54
N THR A 273 12.48 11.06 3.00
CA THR A 273 12.05 12.46 3.07
C THR A 273 10.68 12.53 3.71
N ILE A 274 10.61 13.11 4.90
CA ILE A 274 9.41 13.17 5.73
C ILE A 274 9.12 14.63 6.05
N ASN A 275 7.99 15.12 5.55
CA ASN A 275 7.59 16.52 5.61
C ASN A 275 6.06 16.65 5.81
N PRO A 276 5.56 16.32 7.02
CA PRO A 276 4.13 16.35 7.32
C PRO A 276 3.63 17.77 7.60
N ASP A 277 2.35 17.98 7.33
CA ASP A 277 1.60 19.21 7.65
C ASP A 277 0.78 19.07 8.95
N ALA A 278 0.82 17.89 9.59
CA ALA A 278 0.22 17.58 10.87
C ALA A 278 1.26 16.96 11.82
N PRO A 279 1.05 17.00 13.16
CA PRO A 279 1.94 16.34 14.12
C PRO A 279 2.08 14.84 13.82
N LEU A 280 3.27 14.41 13.39
CA LEU A 280 3.55 13.03 12.99
C LEU A 280 4.29 12.24 14.08
N ASP A 281 3.77 11.06 14.39
CA ASP A 281 4.44 10.03 15.18
C ASP A 281 5.08 8.96 14.28
N ILE A 282 6.38 8.75 14.43
CA ILE A 282 7.16 7.81 13.61
C ILE A 282 7.62 6.64 14.48
N TYR A 283 7.29 5.42 14.06
CA TYR A 283 7.83 4.18 14.59
C TYR A 283 8.42 3.31 13.48
N SER A 284 9.66 2.85 13.64
CA SER A 284 10.24 1.87 12.72
C SER A 284 11.36 1.08 13.38
N THR A 285 11.55 -0.17 12.96
CA THR A 285 12.71 -0.98 13.38
C THR A 285 13.91 -0.86 12.44
N ILE A 286 13.90 0.11 11.52
CA ILE A 286 14.97 0.35 10.55
C ILE A 286 16.35 0.36 11.21
N GLU A 287 17.31 -0.37 10.64
CA GLU A 287 18.68 -0.47 11.16
C GLU A 287 19.65 0.49 10.46
N THR A 288 19.43 0.73 9.16
CA THR A 288 20.26 1.59 8.31
C THR A 288 19.41 2.40 7.33
N ALA A 289 19.86 3.58 6.93
CA ALA A 289 19.27 4.38 5.86
C ALA A 289 20.34 5.17 5.11
N LYS A 290 20.07 5.56 3.86
CA LYS A 290 20.98 6.37 3.03
C LYS A 290 21.00 7.83 3.48
N HIS A 291 19.81 8.37 3.70
CA HIS A 291 19.59 9.69 4.27
C HIS A 291 18.23 9.71 4.95
N PHE A 292 18.07 10.64 5.90
CA PHE A 292 16.86 10.80 6.68
C PHE A 292 16.56 12.28 6.90
N TYR A 293 15.67 12.83 6.08
CA TYR A 293 15.26 14.22 6.15
C TYR A 293 13.94 14.33 6.90
N LEU A 294 13.97 15.07 8.01
CA LEU A 294 12.84 15.28 8.90
C LEU A 294 12.51 16.76 8.93
N TRP A 295 11.41 17.15 8.31
CA TRP A 295 10.99 18.54 8.19
C TRP A 295 9.62 18.75 8.85
N HIS A 296 9.29 20.01 9.14
CA HIS A 296 7.99 20.45 9.67
C HIS A 296 7.57 19.80 11.01
N ASP A 297 6.32 19.35 11.13
CA ASP A 297 5.63 19.10 12.40
C ASP A 297 5.81 17.64 12.86
N ILE A 298 6.98 17.32 13.39
CA ILE A 298 7.32 16.00 13.95
C ILE A 298 6.98 15.96 15.46
N ASN A 299 6.13 15.02 15.88
CA ASN A 299 5.71 14.88 17.28
C ASN A 299 6.53 13.85 18.06
N THR A 300 6.79 12.68 17.49
CA THR A 300 7.68 11.65 18.06
C THR A 300 8.44 10.88 16.97
N VAL A 301 9.65 10.42 17.30
CA VAL A 301 10.46 9.56 16.42
C VAL A 301 11.04 8.42 17.24
N TYR A 302 10.63 7.18 17.02
CA TYR A 302 11.10 6.02 17.77
C TYR A 302 11.69 4.97 16.84
N LEU A 303 13.02 4.86 16.84
CA LEU A 303 13.79 3.96 15.97
C LEU A 303 14.70 3.04 16.81
N PRO A 304 14.15 2.07 17.57
CA PRO A 304 14.88 1.35 18.62
C PRO A 304 16.05 0.48 18.14
N LYS A 305 16.09 0.12 16.86
CA LYS A 305 17.17 -0.70 16.28
C LYS A 305 18.13 0.10 15.41
N MET A 306 17.96 1.42 15.35
CA MET A 306 18.70 2.25 14.40
C MET A 306 20.18 2.32 14.74
N ARG A 307 21.03 2.07 13.74
CA ARG A 307 22.50 2.13 13.86
C ARG A 307 23.08 3.29 13.06
N ASP A 308 22.53 3.57 11.89
CA ASP A 308 23.03 4.58 10.95
C ASP A 308 21.90 5.19 10.08
N LEU A 309 21.65 6.50 10.19
CA LEU A 309 20.68 7.23 9.35
C LEU A 309 21.30 7.82 8.08
N GLY A 310 22.61 7.63 7.86
CA GLY A 310 23.33 8.31 6.81
C GLY A 310 23.28 9.83 7.00
N MET A 311 22.93 10.57 5.94
CA MET A 311 22.80 12.03 6.01
C MET A 311 21.48 12.45 6.67
N ILE A 312 21.56 13.20 7.77
CA ILE A 312 20.39 13.72 8.48
C ILE A 312 20.27 15.23 8.24
N SER A 313 19.06 15.72 7.93
CA SER A 313 18.76 17.16 7.85
C SER A 313 17.45 17.47 8.57
N THR A 314 17.43 18.61 9.25
CA THR A 314 16.29 19.09 10.07
C THR A 314 16.00 20.57 9.87
N ASP A 315 16.57 21.17 8.82
CA ASP A 315 16.67 22.62 8.62
C ASP A 315 15.31 23.34 8.63
N TYR A 316 14.23 22.59 8.36
CA TYR A 316 12.86 23.08 8.28
C TYR A 316 11.93 22.54 9.39
N ALA A 317 12.45 21.80 10.37
CA ALA A 317 11.64 21.31 11.47
C ALA A 317 11.39 22.43 12.49
N LYS A 318 10.12 22.69 12.83
CA LYS A 318 9.79 23.70 13.86
C LYS A 318 10.25 23.24 15.25
N ARG A 319 10.17 21.94 15.50
CA ARG A 319 10.57 21.29 16.76
C ARG A 319 10.76 19.80 16.48
N ILE A 320 11.91 19.25 16.87
CA ILE A 320 12.11 17.80 16.89
C ILE A 320 12.18 17.36 18.35
N PRO A 321 11.33 16.41 18.77
CA PRO A 321 11.39 15.82 20.09
C PRO A 321 12.72 15.06 20.24
N CYS A 322 13.60 15.53 21.12
CA CYS A 322 14.83 14.81 21.39
C CYS A 322 14.57 13.59 22.28
N ASN A 323 15.15 12.46 21.90
CA ASN A 323 15.21 11.25 22.70
C ASN A 323 16.59 10.59 22.55
N ASP A 324 16.83 9.51 23.30
CA ASP A 324 18.12 8.81 23.31
C ASP A 324 18.58 8.39 21.91
N THR A 325 17.67 7.88 21.08
CA THR A 325 17.96 7.44 19.71
C THR A 325 18.49 8.58 18.87
N LEU A 326 17.72 9.66 18.81
CA LEU A 326 18.05 10.85 18.05
C LEU A 326 19.34 11.53 18.56
N TYR A 327 19.48 11.64 19.88
CA TYR A 327 20.68 12.20 20.51
C TYR A 327 21.95 11.42 20.12
N GLN A 328 21.91 10.08 20.22
CA GLN A 328 23.05 9.22 19.87
C GLN A 328 23.42 9.33 18.39
N LEU A 329 22.44 9.49 17.51
CA LEU A 329 22.65 9.59 16.07
C LEU A 329 23.31 10.92 15.70
N TRP A 330 22.84 12.04 16.25
CA TRP A 330 23.46 13.35 15.98
C TRP A 330 24.84 13.52 16.63
N GLY A 331 25.09 12.90 17.80
CA GLY A 331 26.39 12.96 18.45
C GLY A 331 27.54 12.37 17.63
N LYS A 332 27.23 11.50 16.65
CA LYS A 332 28.21 10.84 15.78
C LYS A 332 28.51 11.58 14.49
N THR A 333 27.80 12.66 14.15
CA THR A 333 27.98 13.40 12.90
C THR A 333 28.97 14.56 13.10
N PRO A 334 30.26 14.41 12.76
CA PRO A 334 31.25 15.46 12.97
C PRO A 334 30.91 16.72 12.17
N GLY A 335 30.85 17.87 12.84
CA GLY A 335 30.63 19.18 12.21
C GLY A 335 29.18 19.69 12.21
N SER A 336 28.23 18.93 12.77
CA SER A 336 26.87 19.41 13.02
C SER A 336 26.88 20.39 14.20
N SER A 337 27.08 21.68 13.94
CA SER A 337 26.76 22.75 14.90
C SER A 337 25.24 22.90 15.15
N GLU A 338 24.44 22.09 14.45
CA GLU A 338 22.98 22.15 14.39
C GLU A 338 22.36 20.86 14.93
N ASN A 339 22.97 20.20 15.92
CA ASN A 339 22.29 19.11 16.60
C ASN A 339 21.14 19.72 17.44
N PRO A 340 19.86 19.49 17.08
CA PRO A 340 18.72 20.06 17.80
C PRO A 340 18.62 19.54 19.25
N CYS A 341 19.35 18.47 19.55
CA CYS A 341 19.39 17.78 20.83
C CYS A 341 20.61 18.08 21.69
N LEU A 342 21.37 19.14 21.39
CA LEU A 342 22.57 19.52 22.19
C LEU A 342 22.28 19.76 23.68
N ASN A 343 21.07 20.19 24.03
CA ASN A 343 20.63 20.45 25.42
C ASN A 343 19.75 19.32 25.99
N TYR A 344 19.69 18.16 25.34
CA TYR A 344 18.95 17.03 25.86
C TYR A 344 19.67 16.48 27.10
N ASP A 345 19.02 16.58 28.26
CA ASP A 345 19.53 16.05 29.52
C ASP A 345 19.37 14.54 29.49
N PHE A 346 20.38 13.86 28.94
CA PHE A 346 20.40 12.41 28.79
C PHE A 346 20.14 11.79 30.17
N PRO A 347 19.15 10.90 30.34
CA PRO A 347 18.99 10.21 31.60
C PRO A 347 20.31 9.49 31.88
N GLN A 348 21.04 9.98 32.88
CA GLN A 348 22.30 9.39 33.32
C GLN A 348 22.04 7.90 33.48
N ASP A 349 22.78 7.07 32.74
CA ASP A 349 22.63 5.63 32.77
C ASP A 349 22.62 5.20 34.25
N PRO A 350 21.53 4.56 34.75
CA PRO A 350 21.42 4.19 36.16
C PRO A 350 22.56 3.27 36.63
N ALA A 351 23.32 2.66 35.70
CA ALA A 351 24.55 1.95 36.02
C ALA A 351 25.70 2.86 36.49
N THR A 352 25.68 4.15 36.17
CA THR A 352 26.73 5.12 36.52
C THR A 352 26.54 5.74 37.92
N GLU A 353 25.33 5.67 38.50
CA GLU A 353 25.08 6.18 39.86
C GLU A 353 25.45 5.20 40.98
N LEU A 354 25.72 3.93 40.67
CA LEU A 354 26.00 2.92 41.70
C LEU A 354 27.44 2.91 42.25
N ASP A 355 28.36 3.68 41.69
CA ASP A 355 29.77 3.70 42.14
C ASP A 355 30.16 4.91 43.03
N SER A 356 29.18 5.73 43.42
CA SER A 356 29.42 6.98 44.17
C SER A 356 29.26 6.88 45.70
N THR A 357 29.21 5.68 46.30
CA THR A 357 29.11 5.52 47.76
C THR A 357 30.12 4.53 48.36
N SER A 358 31.41 4.71 48.07
CA SER A 358 32.48 4.22 48.94
C SER A 358 32.59 5.10 50.19
N SER A 359 31.73 4.84 51.19
CA SER A 359 31.93 5.34 52.55
C SER A 359 32.72 4.32 53.38
N THR A 360 33.89 4.77 53.82
CA THR A 360 34.85 4.08 54.68
C THR A 360 34.22 3.67 56.02
N PRO A 361 34.32 2.40 56.47
CA PRO A 361 33.86 2.04 57.82
C PRO A 361 34.88 2.49 58.87
N SER A 362 34.43 3.44 59.69
CA SER A 362 35.08 3.94 60.91
C SER A 362 35.19 2.83 61.98
N SER A 363 36.39 2.69 62.53
CA SER A 363 36.77 1.85 63.66
C SER A 363 35.89 2.06 64.90
N THR A 364 35.38 0.97 65.48
CA THR A 364 34.70 0.94 66.79
C THR A 364 35.70 0.53 67.89
N PRO A 365 35.75 1.22 69.04
CA PRO A 365 36.65 0.90 70.15
C PRO A 365 36.11 -0.19 71.08
N SER A 366 37.04 -0.96 71.65
CA SER A 366 36.84 -2.03 72.63
C SER A 366 36.20 -1.56 73.95
N PRO A 367 35.34 -2.37 74.58
CA PRO A 367 35.00 -2.22 75.99
C PRO A 367 35.84 -3.17 76.87
N SER A 368 36.39 -2.58 77.93
CA SER A 368 37.11 -3.22 79.01
C SER A 368 36.22 -3.99 79.98
N SER A 369 36.79 -5.07 80.51
CA SER A 369 36.27 -5.99 81.53
C SER A 369 35.94 -5.35 82.88
N SER A 370 34.90 -5.87 83.56
CA SER A 370 34.93 -6.20 85.00
C SER A 370 33.65 -6.92 85.43
N GLY A 371 33.76 -8.07 86.12
CA GLY A 371 32.68 -8.58 86.97
C GLY A 371 32.58 -10.10 87.15
N ASN A 372 33.34 -10.63 88.12
CA ASN A 372 33.22 -11.94 88.78
C ASN A 372 31.77 -12.38 89.08
N ALA A 373 31.37 -13.62 88.79
CA ALA A 373 31.50 -14.86 89.59
C ALA A 373 30.57 -14.97 90.82
N ASP A 374 29.61 -15.91 90.79
CA ASP A 374 29.25 -16.88 91.87
C ASP A 374 28.08 -17.79 91.39
N ARG A 375 28.27 -19.12 91.32
CA ARG A 375 27.75 -20.17 92.24
C ARG A 375 26.22 -20.08 92.45
N PHE A 376 25.39 -20.97 91.93
CA PHE A 376 25.20 -22.40 92.27
C PHE A 376 24.32 -23.09 91.22
#